data_AF-A0A2V9YI82-F1
#
_entry.id   AF-A0A2V9YI82-F1
#
_cell.length_a   1.000
_cell.length_b   1.000
_cell.length_c   1.000
_cell.angle_alpha   90.00
_cell.angle_beta   90.00
_cell.angle_gamma   90.00
#
_symmetry.space_group_name_H-M   'P 1'
#
loop_
_entity.id
_entity.type
_entity.pdbx_description
1 polymer ?
#
loop_
_entity_poly.entity_id
_entity_poly.type
_entity_poly.pdbx_seq_one_letter_code
_entity_poly.pdbx_strand_id
1 'polypeptide(L)'
;MSCGLSGGLTSHMKLAQTFVAGRVIDATSGKEWSNAAGAVTLVSVPSILGPRQKRELASKFSAQAVDMEAAAVAEVAAQAGVPFVALKSISDELDFPMPPLQPFIKTNGRLAKARLLWFLLLRPWHWQAAIALARNSRVASLALTQVLRHLI
;
A
#
# COMPACT_ATOMS: atom_id res chain seq x y z
N MET A 1 0.52 12.59 9.99
CA MET A 1 0.85 11.15 9.81
C MET A 1 0.14 10.60 8.57
N SER A 2 0.66 9.55 7.95
CA SER A 2 -0.05 8.76 6.93
C SER A 2 -0.36 7.36 7.50
N CYS A 3 -1.64 7.03 7.68
CA CYS A 3 -2.06 5.70 8.11
C CYS A 3 -2.90 5.02 7.03
N GLY A 4 -2.74 3.71 6.86
CA GLY A 4 -3.52 2.98 5.86
C GLY A 4 -2.98 1.60 5.52
N LEU A 5 -3.44 1.07 4.40
CA LEU A 5 -3.04 -0.22 3.89
C LEU A 5 -1.79 -0.11 3.02
N SER A 6 -1.08 -1.23 2.86
CA SER A 6 0.11 -1.34 2.03
C SER A 6 0.24 -2.76 1.48
N GLY A 7 0.81 -2.89 0.29
CA GLY A 7 1.21 -4.19 -0.26
C GLY A 7 2.60 -4.61 0.24
N GLY A 8 2.78 -5.90 0.52
CA GLY A 8 4.09 -6.47 0.80
C GLY A 8 4.92 -6.59 -0.48
N LEU A 9 6.19 -6.19 -0.44
CA LEU A 9 7.17 -6.34 -1.52
C LEU A 9 8.19 -7.46 -1.27
N THR A 10 8.25 -8.00 -0.05
CA THR A 10 9.11 -9.13 0.32
C THR A 10 8.29 -10.24 0.95
N SER A 11 8.84 -11.47 0.96
CA SER A 11 8.20 -12.65 1.56
C SER A 11 7.98 -12.54 3.07
N HIS A 12 8.75 -11.68 3.75
CA HIS A 12 8.66 -11.44 5.19
C HIS A 12 7.51 -10.52 5.60
N MET A 13 6.97 -9.72 4.67
CA MET A 13 5.82 -8.85 4.95
C MET A 13 4.52 -9.64 4.84
N LYS A 14 3.96 -10.00 6.00
CA LYS A 14 2.79 -10.88 6.11
C LYS A 14 1.49 -10.13 6.27
N LEU A 15 0.39 -10.74 5.83
CA LEU A 15 -0.95 -10.18 5.98
C LEU A 15 -1.21 -9.69 7.42
N ALA A 16 -1.78 -8.49 7.53
CA ALA A 16 -2.10 -7.81 8.79
C ALA A 16 -0.91 -7.41 9.68
N GLN A 17 0.32 -7.66 9.24
CA GLN A 17 1.51 -7.10 9.87
C GLN A 17 1.46 -5.57 9.76
N THR A 18 1.61 -4.91 10.90
CA THR A 18 1.72 -3.45 10.98
C THR A 18 3.18 -3.03 11.09
N PHE A 19 3.53 -1.89 10.49
CA PHE A 19 4.88 -1.34 10.57
C PHE A 19 4.88 0.19 10.49
N VAL A 20 5.88 0.79 11.12
CA VAL A 20 6.25 2.19 10.87
C VAL A 20 7.34 2.21 9.80
N ALA A 21 7.15 3.00 8.76
CA ALA A 21 8.17 3.17 7.72
C ALA A 21 9.33 3.99 8.29
N GLY A 22 10.56 3.51 8.19
CA GLY A 22 11.77 4.31 8.48
C GLY A 22 12.18 5.19 7.31
N ARG A 23 11.77 4.82 6.10
CA ARG A 23 12.05 5.56 4.88
C ARG A 23 10.85 5.47 3.95
N VAL A 24 10.45 6.60 3.37
CA VAL A 24 9.40 6.70 2.36
C VAL A 24 10.02 7.25 1.09
N ILE A 25 9.80 6.58 -0.04
CA ILE A 25 10.35 6.96 -1.34
C ILE A 25 9.19 7.18 -2.32
N ASP A 26 9.16 8.30 -3.02
CA ASP A 26 8.32 8.45 -4.21
C ASP A 26 9.01 7.81 -5.42
N ALA A 27 8.43 6.75 -5.97
CA ALA A 27 9.00 6.10 -7.15
C ALA A 27 9.03 7.00 -8.40
N THR A 28 8.18 8.03 -8.44
CA THR A 28 8.02 8.92 -9.60
C THR A 28 9.06 10.03 -9.60
N SER A 29 9.18 10.77 -8.49
CA SER A 29 10.15 11.87 -8.37
C SER A 29 11.53 11.42 -7.85
N GLY A 30 11.63 10.24 -7.25
CA GLY A 30 12.85 9.77 -6.58
C GLY A 30 13.14 10.44 -5.24
N LYS A 31 12.28 11.36 -4.78
CA LYS A 31 12.39 11.98 -3.45
C LYS A 31 12.22 10.94 -2.36
N GLU A 32 12.93 11.16 -1.26
CA GLU A 32 12.83 10.31 -0.09
C GLU A 32 12.76 11.12 1.20
N TRP A 33 12.05 10.56 2.17
CA TRP A 33 11.88 11.10 3.51
C TRP A 33 12.20 10.01 4.50
N SER A 34 13.16 10.28 5.38
CA SER A 34 13.58 9.34 6.42
C SER A 34 13.02 9.76 7.77
N ASN A 35 12.66 8.79 8.60
CA ASN A 35 12.37 8.98 10.01
C ASN A 35 13.06 7.89 10.83
N ALA A 36 13.43 8.21 12.07
CA ALA A 36 14.07 7.25 12.97
C ALA A 36 13.07 6.28 13.64
N ALA A 37 11.78 6.39 13.33
CA ALA A 37 10.70 5.68 14.03
C ALA A 37 10.46 4.25 13.49
N GLY A 38 11.12 3.85 12.40
CA GLY A 38 10.94 2.53 11.79
C GLY A 38 12.17 2.03 11.03
N ALA A 39 12.12 0.77 10.63
CA ALA A 39 13.18 0.12 9.84
C ALA A 39 12.75 -0.28 8.42
N VAL A 40 11.46 -0.06 8.09
CA VAL A 40 10.90 -0.47 6.80
C VAL A 40 11.03 0.65 5.77
N THR A 41 11.58 0.31 4.60
CA THR A 41 11.53 1.14 3.41
C THR A 41 10.20 0.92 2.69
N LEU A 42 9.40 1.98 2.64
CA LEU A 42 8.11 2.07 1.95
C LEU A 42 8.29 2.87 0.65
N VAL A 43 7.78 2.34 -0.46
CA VAL A 43 7.76 3.05 -1.74
C VAL A 43 6.33 3.40 -2.10
N SER A 44 6.08 4.66 -2.48
CA SER A 44 4.79 5.09 -3.03
C SER A 44 4.82 5.05 -4.55
N VAL A 45 3.80 4.45 -5.16
CA VAL A 45 3.60 4.40 -6.62
C VAL A 45 2.16 4.81 -6.96
N PRO A 46 1.90 5.40 -8.14
CA PRO A 46 0.55 5.81 -8.53
C PRO A 46 -0.32 4.66 -9.07
N SER A 47 0.07 3.40 -8.87
CA SER A 47 -0.53 2.23 -9.49
C SER A 47 -0.63 1.02 -8.57
N ILE A 48 -1.63 0.17 -8.81
CA ILE A 48 -1.77 -1.10 -8.13
C ILE A 48 -0.86 -2.12 -8.82
N LEU A 49 -0.04 -2.80 -8.03
CA LEU A 49 0.98 -3.71 -8.55
C LEU A 49 0.55 -5.18 -8.45
N GLY A 50 0.81 -5.92 -9.52
CA GLY A 50 0.81 -7.38 -9.49
C GLY A 50 2.13 -7.97 -8.96
N PRO A 51 2.21 -9.29 -8.72
CA PRO A 51 3.39 -9.93 -8.12
C PRO A 51 4.71 -9.65 -8.83
N ARG A 52 4.70 -9.62 -10.17
CA ARG A 52 5.92 -9.33 -10.96
C ARG A 52 6.42 -7.91 -10.70
N GLN A 53 5.53 -6.92 -10.80
CA GLN A 53 5.88 -5.51 -10.59
C GLN A 53 6.33 -5.24 -9.15
N LYS A 54 5.74 -5.94 -8.16
CA LYS A 54 6.19 -5.88 -6.77
C LYS A 54 7.65 -6.32 -6.62
N ARG A 55 8.05 -7.44 -7.24
CA ARG A 55 9.45 -7.93 -7.18
C ARG A 55 10.44 -6.98 -7.86
N GLU A 56 10.04 -6.43 -9.01
CA GLU A 56 10.84 -5.41 -9.72
C GLU A 56 11.03 -4.16 -8.84
N LEU A 57 9.96 -3.70 -8.19
CA LEU A 57 10.01 -2.54 -7.29
C LEU A 57 10.86 -2.82 -6.04
N ALA A 58 10.71 -4.00 -5.43
CA ALA A 58 11.50 -4.43 -4.28
C ALA A 58 13.00 -4.37 -4.60
N SER A 59 13.38 -4.91 -5.76
CA SER A 59 14.77 -4.96 -6.22
C SER A 59 15.31 -3.55 -6.53
N LYS A 60 14.52 -2.73 -7.22
CA LYS A 60 14.93 -1.38 -7.63
C LYS A 60 15.18 -0.45 -6.45
N PHE A 61 14.35 -0.52 -5.41
CA PHE A 61 14.39 0.43 -4.30
C PHE A 61 14.88 -0.18 -2.98
N SER A 62 15.23 -1.47 -2.96
CA SER A 62 15.52 -2.22 -1.73
C SER A 62 14.41 -2.04 -0.68
N ALA A 63 13.16 -2.12 -1.15
CA ALA A 63 11.97 -1.77 -0.38
C ALA A 63 11.21 -3.02 0.09
N GLN A 64 10.60 -2.93 1.28
CA GLN A 64 9.82 -4.04 1.84
C GLN A 64 8.31 -3.87 1.64
N ALA A 65 7.84 -2.63 1.43
CA ALA A 65 6.42 -2.34 1.33
C ALA A 65 6.12 -1.30 0.24
N VAL A 66 4.89 -1.31 -0.27
CA VAL A 66 4.40 -0.37 -1.27
C VAL A 66 3.04 0.23 -0.87
N ASP A 67 2.84 1.51 -1.10
CA ASP A 67 1.53 2.17 -1.00
C ASP A 67 1.33 3.18 -2.13
N MET A 68 0.30 4.02 -2.03
CA MET A 68 0.00 5.03 -3.06
C MET A 68 0.03 6.46 -2.53
N GLU A 69 0.11 6.68 -1.22
CA GLU A 69 -0.15 7.99 -0.61
C GLU A 69 0.96 8.52 0.31
N ALA A 70 1.79 7.67 0.93
CA ALA A 70 2.72 8.10 1.97
C ALA A 70 3.67 9.21 1.50
N ALA A 71 4.24 9.10 0.30
CA ALA A 71 5.14 10.10 -0.24
C ALA A 71 4.47 11.48 -0.43
N ALA A 72 3.24 11.51 -0.90
CA ALA A 72 2.50 12.77 -1.06
C ALA A 72 2.24 13.45 0.29
N VAL A 73 1.92 12.67 1.32
CA VAL A 73 1.76 13.20 2.69
C VAL A 73 3.10 13.66 3.28
N ALA A 74 4.19 12.92 3.01
CA ALA A 74 5.53 13.29 3.44
C ALA A 74 6.02 14.60 2.81
N GLU A 75 5.78 14.78 1.52
CA GLU A 75 6.05 16.02 0.77
C GLU A 75 5.34 17.22 1.42
N VAL A 76 4.03 17.12 1.67
CA VAL A 76 3.25 18.20 2.30
C VAL A 76 3.75 18.49 3.72
N ALA A 77 4.06 17.46 4.52
CA ALA A 77 4.57 17.63 5.87
C ALA A 77 5.96 18.32 5.87
N ALA A 78 6.83 17.94 4.94
CA ALA A 78 8.14 18.56 4.77
C ALA A 78 8.02 20.05 4.36
N GLN A 79 7.11 20.37 3.44
CA GLN A 79 6.84 21.76 3.05
C GLN A 79 6.28 22.61 4.20
N ALA A 80 5.49 22.00 5.08
CA ALA A 80 4.95 22.65 6.27
C ALA A 80 5.91 22.66 7.47
N GLY A 81 7.10 22.03 7.37
CA GLY A 81 8.07 21.95 8.46
C GLY A 81 7.60 21.13 9.67
N VAL A 82 6.66 20.20 9.49
CA VAL A 82 6.10 19.38 10.57
C VAL A 82 6.61 17.94 10.55
N PRO A 83 6.73 17.27 11.71
CA PRO A 83 7.12 15.86 11.76
C PRO A 83 6.16 14.94 11.00
N PHE A 84 6.72 13.94 10.33
CA PHE A 84 5.98 12.96 9.54
C PHE A 84 6.27 11.53 10.01
N VAL A 85 5.21 10.72 10.08
CA VAL A 85 5.28 9.27 10.31
C VAL A 85 4.29 8.56 9.40
N ALA A 86 4.68 7.41 8.86
CA ALA A 86 3.82 6.52 8.09
C ALA A 86 3.66 5.19 8.82
N LEU A 87 2.45 4.89 9.29
CA LEU A 87 2.07 3.63 9.92
C LEU A 87 1.16 2.87 8.95
N LYS A 88 1.56 1.67 8.54
CA LYS A 88 0.80 0.89 7.55
C LYS A 88 0.52 -0.51 8.05
N SER A 89 -0.51 -1.14 7.49
CA SER A 89 -0.77 -2.57 7.64
C SER A 89 -0.75 -3.25 6.29
N ILE A 90 -0.17 -4.43 6.22
CA ILE A 90 -0.11 -5.21 4.98
C ILE A 90 -1.48 -5.78 4.63
N SER A 91 -2.03 -5.40 3.48
CA SER A 91 -3.30 -5.89 2.93
C SER A 91 -3.14 -7.06 1.99
N ASP A 92 -2.02 -7.17 1.30
CA ASP A 92 -1.77 -8.19 0.30
C ASP A 92 -0.28 -8.50 0.20
N GLU A 93 0.07 -9.78 0.31
CA GLU A 93 1.45 -10.25 0.30
C GLU A 93 2.08 -10.17 -1.11
N LEU A 94 3.38 -10.43 -1.19
CA LEU A 94 4.16 -10.35 -2.42
C LEU A 94 3.52 -11.10 -3.60
N ASP A 95 3.06 -12.32 -3.35
CA ASP A 95 2.54 -13.23 -4.38
C ASP A 95 1.02 -13.15 -4.58
N PHE A 96 0.35 -12.19 -3.94
CA PHE A 96 -1.10 -12.07 -4.03
C PHE A 96 -1.54 -11.86 -5.50
N PRO A 97 -2.44 -12.72 -6.03
CA PRO A 97 -2.86 -12.66 -7.42
C PRO A 97 -3.85 -11.52 -7.65
N MET A 98 -3.33 -10.30 -7.69
CA MET A 98 -4.12 -9.08 -7.82
C MET A 98 -4.99 -9.12 -9.09
N PRO A 99 -6.32 -8.95 -8.99
CA PRO A 99 -7.16 -8.76 -10.17
C PRO A 99 -6.67 -7.55 -10.99
N PRO A 100 -6.98 -7.46 -12.29
CA PRO A 100 -6.57 -6.32 -13.12
C PRO A 100 -7.37 -5.06 -12.72
N LEU A 101 -7.00 -4.43 -11.61
CA LEU A 101 -7.68 -3.28 -11.02
C LEU A 101 -7.25 -1.96 -11.67
N GLN A 102 -6.06 -1.93 -12.27
CA GLN A 102 -5.46 -0.74 -12.87
C GLN A 102 -6.39 0.02 -13.84
N PRO A 103 -7.12 -0.65 -14.76
CA PRO A 103 -8.03 0.04 -15.67
C PRO A 103 -9.18 0.76 -14.94
N PHE A 104 -9.45 0.43 -13.68
CA PHE A 104 -10.55 1.02 -12.91
C PHE A 104 -10.09 2.16 -12.00
N ILE A 105 -8.81 2.51 -11.97
CA ILE A 105 -8.31 3.69 -11.26
C ILE A 105 -8.42 4.90 -12.18
N LYS A 106 -9.19 5.91 -11.74
CA LYS A 106 -9.32 7.19 -12.47
C LYS A 106 -8.03 8.01 -12.28
N THR A 107 -7.84 9.02 -13.14
CA THR A 107 -6.71 9.97 -13.06
C THR A 107 -6.63 10.72 -11.74
N ASN A 108 -7.73 10.82 -10.99
CA ASN A 108 -7.78 11.39 -9.63
C ASN A 108 -7.55 10.36 -8.51
N GLY A 109 -7.04 9.17 -8.81
CA GLY A 109 -6.81 8.09 -7.85
C GLY A 109 -8.07 7.36 -7.38
N ARG A 110 -9.28 7.83 -7.75
CA ARG A 110 -10.52 7.18 -7.29
C ARG A 110 -10.80 5.92 -8.09
N LEU A 111 -11.14 4.85 -7.38
CA LEU A 111 -11.60 3.60 -7.98
C LEU A 111 -13.01 3.78 -8.58
N ALA A 112 -13.16 3.43 -9.87
CA ALA A 112 -14.43 3.37 -10.58
C ALA A 112 -15.22 2.11 -10.17
N LYS A 113 -15.73 2.11 -8.93
CA LYS A 113 -16.37 0.96 -8.25
C LYS A 113 -17.43 0.26 -9.10
N ALA A 114 -18.34 1.01 -9.73
CA ALA A 114 -19.40 0.43 -10.56
C ALA A 114 -18.84 -0.37 -11.75
N ARG A 115 -17.83 0.17 -12.44
CA ARG A 115 -17.21 -0.49 -13.60
C ARG A 115 -16.39 -1.71 -13.19
N LEU A 116 -15.70 -1.63 -12.04
CA LEU A 116 -15.03 -2.79 -11.45
C LEU A 116 -16.02 -3.88 -11.06
N LEU A 117 -17.15 -3.53 -10.43
CA LEU A 117 -18.15 -4.49 -10.01
C LEU A 117 -18.76 -5.23 -11.21
N TRP A 118 -19.14 -4.50 -12.27
CA TRP A 118 -19.59 -5.10 -13.53
C TRP A 118 -18.53 -6.02 -14.13
N PHE A 119 -17.27 -5.61 -14.16
CA PHE A 119 -16.17 -6.43 -14.65
C PHE A 119 -15.99 -7.72 -13.85
N LEU A 120 -16.04 -7.64 -12.51
CA LEU A 120 -15.94 -8.80 -11.64
C LEU A 120 -17.13 -9.72 -11.85
N LEU A 121 -18.36 -9.21 -11.88
CA LEU A 121 -19.59 -10.00 -12.10
C LEU A 121 -19.54 -10.84 -13.39
N LEU A 122 -18.98 -10.28 -14.47
CA LEU A 122 -18.86 -10.97 -15.76
C LEU A 122 -17.68 -11.96 -15.82
N ARG A 123 -16.83 -12.04 -14.79
CA ARG A 123 -15.58 -12.81 -14.79
C ARG A 123 -15.40 -13.59 -13.49
N PRO A 124 -16.09 -14.74 -13.34
CA PRO A 124 -16.13 -15.50 -12.09
C PRO A 124 -14.76 -16.01 -11.63
N TRP A 125 -13.80 -16.19 -12.54
CA TRP A 125 -12.43 -16.57 -12.20
C TRP A 125 -11.67 -15.53 -11.35
N HIS A 126 -12.12 -14.27 -11.30
CA HIS A 126 -11.54 -13.25 -10.42
C HIS A 126 -12.21 -13.17 -9.04
N TRP A 127 -13.34 -13.84 -8.82
CA TRP A 127 -14.11 -13.70 -7.59
C TRP A 127 -13.34 -14.14 -6.36
N GLN A 128 -12.61 -15.25 -6.44
CA GLN A 128 -11.82 -15.75 -5.32
C GLN A 128 -10.76 -14.74 -4.88
N ALA A 129 -10.02 -14.17 -5.85
CA ALA A 129 -9.03 -13.13 -5.57
C ALA A 129 -9.68 -11.84 -5.03
N ALA A 130 -10.84 -11.43 -5.57
CA ALA A 130 -11.54 -10.24 -5.08
C ALA A 130 -12.07 -10.40 -3.64
N ILE A 131 -12.65 -11.57 -3.33
CA ILE A 131 -13.14 -11.90 -1.98
C ILE A 131 -11.95 -11.98 -1.00
N ALA A 132 -10.85 -12.63 -1.41
CA ALA A 132 -9.64 -12.69 -0.61
C ALA A 132 -9.08 -11.28 -0.34
N LEU A 133 -9.02 -10.40 -1.35
CA LEU A 133 -8.57 -9.03 -1.18
C LEU A 133 -9.46 -8.26 -0.20
N ALA A 134 -10.78 -8.37 -0.33
CA ALA A 134 -11.74 -7.71 0.56
C ALA A 134 -11.59 -8.18 2.01
N ARG A 135 -11.47 -9.50 2.23
CA ARG A 135 -11.24 -10.09 3.55
C ARG A 135 -9.90 -9.62 4.13
N ASN A 136 -8.84 -9.72 3.34
CA ASN A 136 -7.49 -9.35 3.77
C ASN A 136 -7.40 -7.86 4.13
N SER A 137 -8.03 -7.00 3.34
CA SER A 137 -8.13 -5.55 3.62
C SER A 137 -8.86 -5.28 4.93
N ARG A 138 -9.94 -6.03 5.22
CA ARG A 138 -10.65 -5.93 6.50
C ARG A 138 -9.76 -6.34 7.67
N VAL A 139 -9.06 -7.47 7.58
CA VAL A 139 -8.17 -7.95 8.65
C VAL A 139 -7.02 -6.95 8.88
N ALA A 140 -6.39 -6.45 7.82
CA ALA A 140 -5.35 -5.44 7.90
C ALA A 140 -5.84 -4.12 8.52
N SER A 141 -7.05 -3.68 8.14
CA SER A 141 -7.66 -2.49 8.73
C SER A 141 -7.96 -2.65 10.23
N LEU A 142 -8.36 -3.84 10.67
CA LEU A 142 -8.58 -4.14 12.09
C LEU A 142 -7.26 -4.10 12.87
N ALA A 143 -6.20 -4.75 12.35
CA ALA A 143 -4.87 -4.72 12.96
C ALA A 143 -4.33 -3.28 13.07
N LEU A 144 -4.46 -2.48 12.01
CA LEU A 144 -4.09 -1.07 12.02
C LEU A 144 -4.86 -0.28 13.09
N THR A 145 -6.18 -0.49 13.18
CA THR A 145 -7.03 0.19 14.17
C THR A 145 -6.61 -0.17 15.60
N GLN A 146 -6.26 -1.43 15.84
CA GLN A 146 -5.80 -1.88 17.15
C GLN A 146 -4.51 -1.16 17.56
N VAL A 147 -3.52 -1.05 16.65
CA VAL A 147 -2.29 -0.31 16.93
C VAL A 147 -2.56 1.18 17.16
N LEU A 148 -3.41 1.79 16.34
CA LEU A 148 -3.77 3.21 16.47
C LEU A 148 -4.43 3.53 17.81
N ARG A 149 -5.26 2.64 18.36
CA ARG A 149 -5.87 2.80 19.69
C ARG A 149 -4.88 2.80 20.84
N HIS A 150 -3.67 2.29 20.63
CA HIS A 150 -2.60 2.31 21.64
C HIS A 150 -1.69 3.55 21.52
N LEU A 151 -1.84 4.34 20.44
CA LEU A 151 -1.02 5.52 20.16
C LEU A 151 -1.74 6.85 20.43
N ILE A 152 -3.06 6.80 20.69
CA ILE A 152 -3.95 7.94 20.94
C ILE A 152 -4.71 7.65 22.23
#